data_AF-A0A7U7LA21-F1
#
_entry.id   AF-A0A7U7LA21-F1
#
_cell.length_a   1.000
_cell.length_b   1.000
_cell.length_c   1.000
_cell.angle_alpha   90.00
_cell.angle_beta   90.00
_cell.angle_gamma   90.00
#
_symmetry.space_group_name_H-M   'P 1'
#
loop_
_entity.id
_entity.type
_entity.pdbx_description
1 polymer ?
#
loop_
_entity_poly.entity_id
_entity_poly.type
_entity_poly.pdbx_seq_one_letter_code
_entity_poly.pdbx_strand_id
1 'polypeptide(L)'
;RRLGETTTIRGGLAADAAASNKNIRTVAKDGQIDILLADNLDVTSVKTGGTLLNNDGLHITGGPSVTAGGINAGNRVISNVG
;
A
#
# COMPACT_ATOMS: atom_id res chain seq x y z
N ARG A 1 19.17 -19.82 18.37
CA ARG A 1 19.38 -20.25 16.97
C ARG A 1 20.67 -21.07 16.93
N ARG A 2 20.55 -22.36 16.66
CA ARG A 2 21.71 -23.26 16.45
C ARG A 2 22.17 -23.14 15.00
N LEU A 3 23.44 -23.43 14.75
CA LEU A 3 23.95 -23.55 13.39
C LEU A 3 23.13 -24.64 12.65
N GLY A 4 22.62 -24.32 11.47
CA GLY A 4 21.79 -25.22 10.66
C GLY A 4 20.28 -25.14 10.90
N GLU A 5 19.78 -24.33 11.85
CA GLU A 5 18.34 -24.10 12.00
C GLU A 5 17.80 -23.12 10.92
N THR A 6 16.67 -23.48 10.30
CA THR A 6 15.93 -22.61 9.38
C THR A 6 15.07 -21.63 10.17
N THR A 7 15.20 -20.34 9.85
CA THR A 7 14.26 -19.32 10.31
C THR A 7 13.22 -19.11 9.22
N THR A 8 11.94 -19.23 9.56
CA THR A 8 10.83 -19.05 8.60
C THR A 8 10.11 -17.73 8.86
N ILE A 9 9.99 -16.89 7.83
CA ILE A 9 9.20 -15.66 7.83
C ILE A 9 8.07 -15.85 6.81
N ARG A 10 6.80 -15.66 7.21
CA ARG A 10 5.63 -15.88 6.33
C ARG A 10 4.73 -14.64 6.31
N GLY A 11 4.25 -14.29 5.12
CA GLY A 11 3.14 -13.34 4.92
C GLY A 11 1.83 -14.09 4.60
N GLY A 12 0.71 -13.36 4.56
CA GLY A 12 -0.63 -13.91 4.29
C GLY A 12 -1.12 -13.79 2.84
N LEU A 13 -0.30 -13.23 1.94
CA LEU A 13 -0.66 -13.07 0.53
C LEU A 13 -0.73 -14.46 -0.16
N ALA A 14 -1.72 -14.65 -1.04
CA ALA A 14 -1.87 -15.88 -1.81
C ALA A 14 -0.63 -16.13 -2.69
N ALA A 15 -0.29 -17.40 -2.92
CA ALA A 15 0.95 -17.79 -3.59
C ALA A 15 1.03 -17.35 -5.07
N ASP A 16 -0.11 -17.18 -5.71
CA ASP A 16 -0.29 -16.78 -7.11
C ASP A 16 -0.56 -15.27 -7.27
N ALA A 17 -0.73 -14.53 -6.18
CA ALA A 17 -0.93 -13.10 -6.24
C ALA A 17 0.40 -12.39 -6.57
N ALA A 18 0.32 -11.35 -7.41
CA ALA A 18 1.46 -10.53 -7.74
C ALA A 18 2.04 -9.88 -6.46
N ALA A 19 3.34 -10.06 -6.25
CA ALA A 19 4.07 -9.51 -5.11
C ALA A 19 5.36 -8.83 -5.57
N SER A 20 5.78 -7.80 -4.86
CA SER A 20 7.06 -7.12 -5.07
C SER A 20 7.66 -6.77 -3.72
N ASN A 21 8.99 -6.84 -3.64
CA ASN A 21 9.76 -6.39 -2.48
C ASN A 21 10.41 -5.02 -2.73
N LYS A 22 10.07 -4.32 -3.82
CA LYS A 22 10.73 -3.06 -4.24
C LYS A 22 10.74 -1.99 -3.14
N ASN A 23 9.68 -1.93 -2.33
CA ASN A 23 9.56 -0.96 -1.24
C ASN A 23 10.08 -1.46 0.11
N ILE A 24 10.64 -2.67 0.17
CA ILE A 24 11.10 -3.29 1.41
C ILE A 24 12.63 -3.34 1.42
N ARG A 25 13.25 -2.80 2.48
CA ARG A 25 14.67 -2.98 2.76
C ARG A 25 14.85 -3.81 4.02
N THR A 26 15.77 -4.76 3.99
CA THR A 26 16.20 -5.51 5.18
C THR A 26 17.62 -5.09 5.57
N VAL A 27 17.85 -4.90 6.87
CA VAL A 27 19.18 -4.62 7.42
C VAL A 27 19.43 -5.58 8.57
N ALA A 28 20.54 -6.31 8.51
CA ALA A 28 20.96 -7.21 9.59
C ALA A 28 22.09 -6.54 10.37
N LYS A 29 21.86 -6.25 11.65
CA LYS A 29 22.84 -5.61 12.53
C LYS A 29 22.57 -5.99 13.98
N ASP A 30 23.64 -6.20 14.77
CA ASP A 30 23.55 -6.44 16.22
C ASP A 30 22.59 -7.58 16.63
N GLY A 31 22.56 -8.66 15.82
CA GLY A 31 21.67 -9.81 16.06
C GLY A 31 20.19 -9.56 15.77
N GLN A 32 19.85 -8.41 15.20
CA GLN A 32 18.48 -8.01 14.82
C GLN A 32 18.35 -7.90 13.29
N ILE A 33 17.11 -8.00 12.82
CA ILE A 33 16.74 -7.73 11.42
C ILE A 33 15.73 -6.59 11.44
N ASP A 34 16.13 -5.44 10.92
CA ASP A 34 15.21 -4.35 10.64
C ASP A 34 14.52 -4.60 9.29
N ILE A 35 13.21 -4.42 9.26
CA ILE A 35 12.40 -4.45 8.05
C ILE A 35 11.85 -3.03 7.86
N LEU A 36 12.38 -2.33 6.87
CA LEU A 36 12.08 -0.94 6.60
C LEU A 36 11.23 -0.80 5.34
N LEU A 37 10.39 0.23 5.33
CA LEU A 37 9.72 0.71 4.13
C LEU A 37 10.54 1.82 3.48
N ALA A 38 10.47 1.93 2.16
CA ALA A 38 10.96 3.11 1.45
C ALA A 38 10.11 4.34 1.84
N ASP A 39 10.75 5.51 2.00
CA ASP A 39 10.04 6.77 2.27
C ASP A 39 9.06 7.11 1.13
N ASN A 40 9.44 6.80 -0.11
CA ASN A 40 8.57 6.89 -1.27
C ASN A 40 8.15 5.48 -1.69
N LEU A 41 6.87 5.17 -1.51
CA LEU A 41 6.30 3.89 -1.92
C LEU A 41 5.94 3.91 -3.40
N ASP A 42 6.45 2.94 -4.15
CA ASP A 42 6.04 2.67 -5.53
C ASP A 42 5.10 1.44 -5.54
N VAL A 43 3.80 1.69 -5.63
CA VAL A 43 2.74 0.67 -5.53
C VAL A 43 1.69 0.84 -6.63
N THR A 44 1.10 -0.25 -7.09
CA THR A 44 0.01 -0.20 -8.09
C THR A 44 -1.30 0.31 -7.49
N SER A 45 -1.60 -0.05 -6.24
CA SER A 45 -2.82 0.41 -5.57
C SER A 45 -2.72 0.32 -4.04
N VAL A 46 -3.50 1.16 -3.36
CA VAL A 46 -3.77 1.10 -1.92
C VAL A 46 -5.28 1.07 -1.73
N LYS A 47 -5.79 0.02 -1.09
CA LYS A 47 -7.22 -0.12 -0.78
C LYS A 47 -7.44 -0.07 0.73
N THR A 48 -8.28 0.84 1.19
CA THR A 48 -8.63 1.02 2.60
C THR A 48 -10.14 1.08 2.78
N GLY A 49 -10.74 -0.06 3.11
CA GLY A 49 -12.20 -0.19 3.15
C GLY A 49 -12.82 0.13 1.79
N GLY A 50 -13.63 1.19 1.74
CA GLY A 50 -14.29 1.68 0.52
C GLY A 50 -13.43 2.59 -0.38
N THR A 51 -12.23 2.96 0.05
CA THR A 51 -11.33 3.86 -0.67
C THR A 51 -10.30 3.08 -1.48
N LEU A 52 -10.04 3.54 -2.70
CA LEU A 52 -8.99 3.03 -3.58
C LEU A 52 -8.14 4.18 -4.10
N LEU A 53 -6.83 4.12 -3.89
CA LEU A 53 -5.83 4.94 -4.58
C LEU A 53 -5.09 4.06 -5.57
N ASN A 54 -5.07 4.41 -6.85
CA ASN A 54 -4.40 3.66 -7.91
C ASN A 54 -3.90 4.63 -9.01
N ASN A 55 -3.48 4.08 -10.15
CA ASN A 55 -3.02 4.86 -11.31
C ASN A 55 -4.06 5.82 -11.89
N ASP A 56 -5.35 5.59 -11.66
CA ASP A 56 -6.43 6.45 -12.15
C ASP A 56 -6.65 7.66 -11.21
N GLY A 57 -6.35 7.50 -9.92
CA GLY A 57 -6.47 8.51 -8.88
C GLY A 57 -7.05 7.96 -7.57
N LEU A 58 -7.80 8.82 -6.88
CA LEU A 58 -8.49 8.51 -5.62
C LEU A 58 -9.98 8.26 -5.88
N HIS A 59 -10.47 7.11 -5.46
CA HIS A 59 -11.87 6.69 -5.58
C HIS A 59 -12.44 6.33 -4.22
N ILE A 60 -13.66 6.81 -3.92
CA ILE A 60 -14.44 6.37 -2.75
C ILE A 60 -15.68 5.65 -3.28
N THR A 61 -15.88 4.39 -2.88
CA THR A 61 -17.00 3.56 -3.33
C THR A 61 -18.34 4.20 -2.96
N GLY A 62 -19.21 4.40 -3.94
CA GLY A 62 -20.49 5.11 -3.76
C GLY A 62 -20.33 6.59 -3.39
N GLY A 63 -19.13 7.15 -3.55
CA GLY A 63 -18.70 8.46 -3.08
C GLY A 63 -18.03 9.34 -4.13
N PRO A 64 -17.31 10.39 -3.68
CA PRO A 64 -16.53 11.24 -4.56
C PRO A 64 -15.32 10.51 -5.16
N SER A 65 -14.77 11.08 -6.23
CA SER A 65 -13.49 10.66 -6.80
C SER A 65 -12.69 11.84 -7.31
N VAL A 66 -11.36 11.71 -7.30
CA VAL A 66 -10.40 12.65 -7.89
C VAL A 66 -9.51 11.85 -8.83
N THR A 67 -9.57 12.13 -10.12
CA THR A 67 -8.80 11.42 -11.15
C THR A 67 -8.09 12.42 -12.06
N ALA A 68 -7.28 11.91 -13.00
CA ALA A 68 -6.70 12.74 -14.05
C ALA A 68 -7.76 13.49 -14.90
N GLY A 69 -8.98 12.95 -14.97
CA GLY A 69 -10.11 13.57 -15.68
C GLY A 69 -10.82 14.68 -14.89
N GLY A 70 -10.45 14.91 -13.62
CA GLY A 70 -11.04 15.94 -12.77
C GLY A 70 -11.66 15.38 -11.49
N ILE A 71 -12.57 16.16 -10.90
CA ILE A 71 -13.21 15.88 -9.61
C ILE A 71 -14.68 15.55 -9.85
N ASN A 72 -15.12 14.40 -9.34
CA ASN A 72 -16.54 14.05 -9.25
C ASN A 72 -16.97 14.09 -7.79
N ALA A 73 -17.92 14.97 -7.44
CA ALA A 73 -18.41 15.10 -6.08
C ALA A 73 -19.31 13.94 -5.62
N GLY A 74 -19.76 13.07 -6.54
CA GLY A 74 -20.61 11.92 -6.20
C GLY A 74 -21.89 12.32 -5.48
N ASN A 75 -22.57 13.38 -5.97
CA ASN A 75 -23.79 13.97 -5.40
C ASN A 75 -23.67 14.34 -3.91
N ARG A 76 -22.47 14.70 -3.45
CA ARG A 76 -22.24 15.19 -2.09
C ARG A 76 -21.99 16.68 -2.10
N VAL A 77 -22.26 17.31 -0.95
CA VAL A 77 -21.96 18.72 -0.72
C VAL A 77 -20.44 18.91 -0.72
N ILE A 78 -19.98 19.90 -1.48
CA ILE A 78 -18.64 20.46 -1.32
C ILE A 78 -18.77 21.64 -0.37
N SER A 79 -18.32 21.48 0.88
CA SER A 79 -18.34 22.52 1.90
C SER A 79 -17.03 23.31 1.94
N ASN A 80 -17.05 24.48 2.58
CA ASN A 80 -15.87 25.33 2.81
C ASN A 80 -15.17 25.80 1.52
N VAL A 81 -15.96 26.22 0.51
CA VAL A 81 -15.46 26.90 -0.70
C VAL A 81 -15.55 28.41 -0.46
N GLY A 82 -14.45 29.14 -0.67
CA GLY A 82 -14.33 30.59 -0.50
C GLY A 82 -14.21 31.35 -1.81
#